data_AF-A0A6L6R8P1-F1
#
_entry.id   AF-A0A6L6R8P1-F1
#
_cell.length_a   1.000
_cell.length_b   1.000
_cell.length_c   1.000
_cell.angle_alpha   90.00
_cell.angle_beta   90.00
_cell.angle_gamma   90.00
#
_symmetry.space_group_name_H-M   'P 1'
#
loop_
_entity.id
_entity.type
_entity.pdbx_description
1 polymer ?
#
loop_
_entity_poly.entity_id
_entity_poly.type
_entity_poly.pdbx_seq_one_letter_code
_entity_poly.pdbx_strand_id
1 'polypeptide(L)'
;MNVSADLASRGFLLAVGIILFFSVTVSLMRTVIVPRPLRSLFTDAVMDSIITSVRLLARVRRTYAQRDGMLAWIGPLLILGMLLAWLIGFIAAYGFMLYGISASTLGDSLRQAGSSLLTLGFAGGHREDQTILDFMAAATGPIVIAMLIGFLPTIYQAYLEREVEVTLLAADGGEPCWGPELLARSALTDSL
;
A
#
# COMPACT_ATOMS: atom_id res chain seq x y z
N MET A 1 -40.13 -6.61 13.18
CA MET A 1 -38.80 -6.37 12.56
C MET A 1 -38.16 -7.73 12.29
N ASN A 2 -37.82 -8.00 11.03
CA ASN A 2 -37.58 -9.35 10.51
C ASN A 2 -36.22 -9.92 10.98
N VAL A 3 -36.26 -10.76 12.02
CA VAL A 3 -35.08 -11.47 12.54
C VAL A 3 -34.36 -12.27 11.45
N SER A 4 -35.08 -12.81 10.46
CA SER A 4 -34.51 -13.51 9.31
C SER A 4 -33.71 -12.61 8.37
N ALA A 5 -34.13 -11.36 8.17
CA ALA A 5 -33.42 -10.41 7.32
C ALA A 5 -32.13 -9.91 7.99
N ASP A 6 -32.14 -9.75 9.32
CA ASP A 6 -30.96 -9.37 10.09
C ASP A 6 -29.92 -10.49 10.14
N LEU A 7 -30.35 -11.76 10.27
CA LEU A 7 -29.43 -12.91 10.17
C LEU A 7 -28.80 -13.03 8.77
N ALA A 8 -29.59 -12.80 7.72
CA ALA A 8 -29.12 -12.88 6.34
C ALA A 8 -28.08 -11.78 6.03
N SER A 9 -28.33 -10.54 6.47
CA SER A 9 -27.39 -9.43 6.26
C SER A 9 -26.07 -9.64 7.01
N ARG A 10 -26.13 -10.17 8.24
CA ARG A 10 -24.96 -10.50 9.06
C ARG A 10 -24.13 -11.63 8.45
N GLY A 11 -24.78 -12.73 8.03
CA GLY A 11 -24.09 -13.83 7.36
C GLY A 11 -23.43 -13.41 6.05
N PHE A 12 -24.13 -12.57 5.27
CA PHE A 12 -23.57 -12.00 4.04
C PHE A 12 -22.33 -11.13 4.32
N LEU A 13 -22.42 -10.20 5.27
CA LEU A 13 -21.29 -9.33 5.62
C LEU A 13 -20.12 -10.10 6.23
N LEU A 14 -20.37 -11.16 6.99
CA LEU A 14 -19.33 -12.05 7.48
C LEU A 14 -18.55 -12.68 6.32
N ALA A 15 -19.25 -13.23 5.32
CA ALA A 15 -18.62 -13.82 4.14
C ALA A 15 -17.82 -12.78 3.34
N VAL A 16 -18.38 -11.57 3.16
CA VAL A 16 -17.68 -10.44 2.53
C VAL A 16 -16.41 -10.07 3.31
N GLY A 17 -16.48 -10.01 4.64
CA GLY A 17 -15.33 -9.75 5.50
C GLY A 17 -14.21 -10.76 5.32
N ILE A 18 -14.53 -12.06 5.29
CA ILE A 18 -13.56 -13.15 5.04
C ILE A 18 -12.90 -13.00 3.67
N ILE A 19 -13.70 -12.82 2.62
CA ILE A 19 -13.17 -12.66 1.26
C ILE A 19 -12.26 -11.42 1.17
N LEU A 20 -12.67 -10.32 1.80
CA LEU A 20 -11.90 -9.08 1.84
C LEU A 20 -10.57 -9.27 2.58
N PHE A 21 -10.57 -9.95 3.73
CA PHE A 21 -9.36 -10.23 4.50
C PHE A 21 -8.33 -11.00 3.67
N PHE A 22 -8.73 -12.09 3.01
CA PHE A 22 -7.83 -12.87 2.18
C PHE A 22 -7.37 -12.08 0.95
N SER A 23 -8.25 -11.30 0.33
CA SER A 23 -7.91 -10.47 -0.83
C SER A 23 -6.86 -9.41 -0.48
N VAL A 24 -7.04 -8.70 0.64
CA VAL A 24 -6.09 -7.70 1.13
C VAL A 24 -4.77 -8.35 1.53
N THR A 25 -4.80 -9.50 2.21
CA THR A 25 -3.59 -10.25 2.58
C THR A 25 -2.81 -10.69 1.34
N VAL A 26 -3.47 -11.26 0.34
CA VAL A 26 -2.83 -11.65 -0.92
C VAL A 26 -2.26 -10.42 -1.64
N SER A 27 -2.98 -9.30 -1.66
CA SER A 27 -2.48 -8.04 -2.24
C SER A 27 -1.21 -7.57 -1.53
N LEU A 28 -1.17 -7.59 -0.19
CA LEU A 28 -0.01 -7.20 0.61
C LEU A 28 1.19 -8.10 0.31
N MET A 29 1.00 -9.42 0.38
CA MET A 29 2.06 -10.40 0.14
C MET A 29 2.64 -10.26 -1.28
N ARG A 30 1.78 -10.11 -2.30
CA ARG A 30 2.21 -9.95 -3.69
C ARG A 30 3.00 -8.66 -3.93
N THR A 31 2.67 -7.60 -3.22
CA THR A 31 3.29 -6.28 -3.42
C THR A 31 4.62 -6.16 -2.67
N VAL A 32 4.69 -6.69 -1.46
CA VAL A 32 5.83 -6.43 -0.55
C VAL A 32 6.79 -7.62 -0.42
N ILE A 33 6.32 -8.87 -0.46
CA ILE A 33 7.20 -10.06 -0.39
C ILE A 33 7.68 -10.49 -1.76
N VAL A 34 6.81 -10.48 -2.77
CA VAL A 34 7.16 -11.07 -4.07
C VAL A 34 7.92 -10.04 -4.91
N PRO A 35 9.20 -10.27 -5.25
CA PRO A 35 10.04 -9.33 -5.98
C PRO A 35 9.70 -9.27 -7.48
N ARG A 36 8.50 -9.74 -7.87
CA ARG A 36 8.04 -9.84 -9.26
C ARG A 36 6.81 -8.93 -9.40
N PRO A 37 6.64 -8.20 -10.52
CA PRO A 37 5.46 -7.36 -10.75
C PRO A 37 4.21 -8.23 -10.93
N LEU A 38 3.67 -8.71 -9.82
CA LEU A 38 2.39 -9.38 -9.75
C LEU A 38 1.32 -8.31 -9.65
N ARG A 39 0.51 -8.19 -10.70
CA ARG A 39 -0.62 -7.25 -10.73
C ARG A 39 -1.61 -7.61 -9.63
N SER A 40 -2.03 -6.60 -8.87
CA SER A 40 -3.15 -6.67 -7.95
C SER A 40 -4.09 -5.55 -8.32
N LEU A 41 -5.33 -5.86 -8.70
CA LEU A 41 -6.32 -4.85 -9.08
C LEU A 41 -6.52 -3.80 -7.98
N PHE A 42 -6.42 -4.21 -6.70
CA PHE A 42 -6.50 -3.31 -5.57
C PHE A 42 -5.32 -2.34 -5.50
N THR A 43 -4.10 -2.86 -5.70
CA THR A 43 -2.87 -2.05 -5.70
C THR A 43 -2.85 -1.12 -6.89
N ASP A 44 -3.13 -1.63 -8.09
CA ASP A 44 -3.17 -0.86 -9.32
C ASP A 44 -4.18 0.30 -9.21
N ALA A 45 -5.38 0.03 -8.69
CA ALA A 45 -6.40 1.07 -8.49
C ALA A 45 -5.97 2.18 -7.51
N VAL A 46 -5.32 1.82 -6.40
CA VAL A 46 -4.82 2.80 -5.42
C VAL A 46 -3.67 3.60 -6.01
N MET A 47 -2.72 2.94 -6.68
CA MET A 47 -1.59 3.60 -7.32
C MET A 47 -2.06 4.57 -8.41
N ASP A 48 -2.96 4.14 -9.29
CA ASP A 48 -3.50 4.96 -10.37
C ASP A 48 -4.27 6.16 -9.84
N SER A 49 -5.04 5.98 -8.75
CA SER A 49 -5.75 7.08 -8.08
C SER A 49 -4.78 8.14 -7.56
N ILE A 50 -3.71 7.73 -6.89
CA ILE A 50 -2.68 8.65 -6.35
C ILE A 50 -1.94 9.35 -7.48
N ILE A 51 -1.44 8.58 -8.45
CA ILE A 51 -0.68 9.10 -9.60
C ILE A 51 -1.53 10.09 -10.40
N THR A 52 -2.79 9.74 -10.67
CA THR A 52 -3.71 10.62 -11.41
C THR A 52 -3.99 11.89 -10.63
N SER A 53 -4.25 11.78 -9.33
CA SER A 53 -4.50 12.95 -8.46
C SER A 53 -3.31 13.91 -8.44
N VAL A 54 -2.08 13.40 -8.25
CA VAL A 54 -0.87 14.23 -8.25
C VAL A 54 -0.60 14.81 -9.63
N ARG A 55 -0.79 14.03 -10.71
CA ARG A 55 -0.64 14.54 -12.09
C ARG A 55 -1.64 15.63 -12.42
N LEU A 56 -2.89 15.51 -11.98
CA LEU A 56 -3.90 16.55 -12.15
C LEU A 56 -3.49 17.83 -11.44
N LEU A 57 -2.98 17.72 -10.21
CA LEU A 57 -2.50 18.87 -9.45
C LEU A 57 -1.24 19.50 -10.09
N ALA A 58 -0.35 18.67 -10.64
CA ALA A 58 0.85 19.10 -11.34
C ALA A 58 0.55 19.84 -12.66
N ARG A 59 -0.57 19.50 -13.34
CA ARG A 59 -1.01 20.21 -14.57
C ARG A 59 -1.35 21.67 -14.35
N VAL A 60 -1.67 22.08 -13.13
CA VAL A 60 -1.97 23.48 -12.78
C VAL A 60 -0.68 24.32 -12.72
N ARG A 61 0.50 23.69 -12.59
CA ARG A 61 1.79 24.39 -12.50
C ARG A 61 2.30 24.79 -13.88
N ARG A 62 2.80 26.02 -13.99
CA ARG A 62 3.21 26.63 -15.27
C ARG A 62 4.68 26.41 -15.64
N THR A 63 5.56 26.27 -14.65
CA THR A 63 7.00 26.06 -14.89
C THR A 63 7.39 24.59 -14.76
N TYR A 64 8.40 24.20 -15.52
CA TYR A 64 8.95 22.85 -15.48
C TYR A 64 9.40 22.47 -14.07
N ALA A 65 10.20 23.33 -13.42
CA ALA A 65 10.71 23.07 -12.06
C ALA A 65 9.59 22.87 -11.02
N GLN A 66 8.50 23.62 -11.09
CA GLN A 66 7.36 23.44 -10.17
C GLN A 66 6.59 22.14 -10.43
N ARG A 67 6.45 21.76 -11.70
CA ARG A 67 5.78 20.52 -12.08
C ARG A 67 6.62 19.31 -11.67
N ASP A 68 7.92 19.37 -11.90
CA ASP A 68 8.88 18.34 -11.50
C ASP A 68 8.91 18.15 -9.98
N GLY A 69 9.01 19.24 -9.22
CA GLY A 69 8.94 19.20 -7.75
C GLY A 69 7.63 18.62 -7.21
N MET A 70 6.49 18.81 -7.90
CA MET A 70 5.22 18.17 -7.53
C MET A 70 5.22 16.67 -7.84
N LEU A 71 5.77 16.27 -8.99
CA LEU A 71 5.83 14.86 -9.40
C LEU A 71 6.79 14.04 -8.51
N ALA A 72 7.80 14.68 -7.91
CA ALA A 72 8.70 14.04 -6.95
C ALA A 72 7.96 13.44 -5.74
N TRP A 73 6.79 13.99 -5.37
CA TRP A 73 5.98 13.46 -4.26
C TRP A 73 5.24 12.16 -4.57
N ILE A 74 5.18 11.73 -5.83
CA ILE A 74 4.47 10.49 -6.21
C ILE A 74 5.04 9.29 -5.45
N GLY A 75 6.36 9.14 -5.39
CA GLY A 75 7.01 8.02 -4.69
C GLY A 75 6.60 7.91 -3.21
N PRO A 76 6.85 8.95 -2.39
CA PRO A 76 6.44 8.95 -0.99
C PRO A 76 4.93 8.76 -0.77
N LEU A 77 4.09 9.39 -1.61
CA LEU A 77 2.64 9.29 -1.49
C LEU A 77 2.13 7.89 -1.84
N LEU A 78 2.76 7.18 -2.79
CA LEU A 78 2.41 5.80 -3.10
C LEU A 78 2.67 4.87 -1.91
N ILE A 79 3.81 5.02 -1.24
CA ILE A 79 4.16 4.21 -0.06
C ILE A 79 3.15 4.43 1.06
N LEU A 80 2.89 5.69 1.43
CA LEU A 80 1.95 6.03 2.49
C LEU A 80 0.50 5.68 2.12
N GLY A 81 0.10 5.97 0.88
CA GLY A 81 -1.24 5.69 0.39
C GLY A 81 -1.52 4.20 0.34
N MET A 82 -0.54 3.37 -0.05
CA MET A 82 -0.70 1.92 -0.06
C MET A 82 -0.81 1.34 1.35
N LEU A 83 0.00 1.83 2.30
CA LEU A 83 -0.11 1.47 3.71
C LEU A 83 -1.52 1.75 4.25
N LEU A 84 -2.00 2.98 4.04
CA LEU A 84 -3.33 3.38 4.49
C LEU A 84 -4.42 2.55 3.81
N ALA A 85 -4.30 2.26 2.52
CA ALA A 85 -5.26 1.44 1.79
C ALA A 85 -5.35 0.02 2.36
N TRP A 86 -4.22 -0.63 2.65
CA TRP A 86 -4.21 -1.95 3.29
C TRP A 86 -4.80 -1.90 4.70
N LEU A 87 -4.41 -0.94 5.54
CA LEU A 87 -4.95 -0.80 6.88
C LEU A 87 -6.47 -0.58 6.86
N ILE A 88 -6.97 0.32 6.01
CA ILE A 88 -8.41 0.55 5.83
C ILE A 88 -9.10 -0.74 5.34
N GLY A 89 -8.50 -1.46 4.40
CA GLY A 89 -8.99 -2.75 3.91
C GLY A 89 -9.12 -3.79 5.04
N PHE A 90 -8.11 -3.88 5.92
CA PHE A 90 -8.17 -4.76 7.08
C PHE A 90 -9.19 -4.30 8.12
N ILE A 91 -9.31 -3.00 8.41
CA ILE A 91 -10.35 -2.45 9.30
C ILE A 91 -11.75 -2.84 8.78
N ALA A 92 -11.99 -2.67 7.48
CA ALA A 92 -13.26 -3.06 6.86
C ALA A 92 -13.49 -4.57 6.96
N ALA A 93 -12.48 -5.39 6.69
CA ALA A 93 -12.58 -6.85 6.75
C ALA A 93 -12.92 -7.35 8.15
N TYR A 94 -12.14 -6.95 9.17
CA TYR A 94 -12.39 -7.31 10.56
C TYR A 94 -13.71 -6.71 11.07
N GLY A 95 -14.06 -5.49 10.67
CA GLY A 95 -15.34 -4.87 11.05
C GLY A 95 -16.55 -5.62 10.51
N PHE A 96 -16.50 -6.10 9.26
CA PHE A 96 -17.56 -6.93 8.69
C PHE A 96 -17.64 -8.33 9.34
N MET A 97 -16.50 -8.95 9.64
CA MET A 97 -16.47 -10.21 10.39
C MET A 97 -17.06 -10.03 11.81
N LEU A 98 -16.65 -8.99 12.53
CA LEU A 98 -17.16 -8.67 13.86
C LEU A 98 -18.65 -8.38 13.84
N TYR A 99 -19.15 -7.64 12.85
CA TYR A 99 -20.59 -7.39 12.68
C TYR A 99 -21.39 -8.69 12.44
N GLY A 100 -20.82 -9.63 11.71
CA GLY A 100 -21.44 -10.93 11.45
C GLY A 100 -21.58 -11.82 12.69
N ILE A 101 -20.59 -11.79 13.58
CA ILE A 101 -20.54 -12.64 14.80
C ILE A 101 -21.22 -11.95 15.99
N SER A 102 -21.20 -10.62 16.03
CA SER A 102 -21.59 -9.83 17.19
C SER A 102 -22.94 -9.18 17.00
N ALA A 103 -23.79 -9.16 18.03
CA ALA A 103 -25.07 -8.44 18.00
C ALA A 103 -24.95 -6.89 17.94
N SER A 104 -23.76 -6.35 17.76
CA SER A 104 -23.46 -4.91 17.71
C SER A 104 -23.89 -4.27 16.38
N THR A 105 -23.90 -2.93 16.36
CA THR A 105 -24.10 -2.17 15.12
C THR A 105 -22.84 -2.22 14.25
N LEU A 106 -23.00 -1.98 12.94
CA LEU A 106 -21.87 -1.95 12.01
C LEU A 106 -20.82 -0.90 12.41
N GLY A 107 -21.26 0.26 12.89
CA GLY A 107 -20.36 1.34 13.33
C GLY A 107 -19.53 0.95 14.55
N ASP A 108 -20.14 0.27 15.52
CA ASP A 108 -19.44 -0.22 16.71
C ASP A 108 -18.43 -1.32 16.34
N SER A 109 -18.81 -2.25 15.47
CA SER A 109 -17.90 -3.31 14.99
C SER A 109 -16.71 -2.74 14.21
N LEU A 110 -16.92 -1.69 13.40
CA LEU A 110 -15.84 -1.01 12.67
C LEU A 110 -14.92 -0.23 13.62
N ARG A 111 -15.49 0.40 14.65
CA ARG A 111 -14.74 1.09 15.70
C ARG A 111 -13.91 0.11 16.53
N GLN A 112 -14.46 -1.05 16.88
CA GLN A 112 -13.75 -2.13 17.57
C GLN A 112 -12.60 -2.67 16.71
N ALA A 113 -12.87 -3.03 15.44
CA ALA A 113 -11.84 -3.46 14.50
C ALA A 113 -10.69 -2.45 14.36
N GLY A 114 -11.01 -1.16 14.20
CA GLY A 114 -10.01 -0.11 14.10
C GLY A 114 -9.20 0.08 15.38
N SER A 115 -9.86 0.03 16.54
CA SER A 115 -9.19 0.13 17.84
C SER A 115 -8.24 -1.05 18.09
N SER A 116 -8.65 -2.27 17.75
CA SER A 116 -7.83 -3.47 17.88
C SER A 116 -6.67 -3.48 16.89
N LEU A 117 -6.94 -3.25 15.59
CA LEU A 117 -5.91 -3.25 14.53
C LEU A 117 -4.82 -2.20 14.77
N LEU A 118 -5.22 -1.00 15.21
CA LEU A 118 -4.29 0.09 15.53
C LEU A 118 -3.71 -0.03 16.96
N THR A 119 -4.01 -1.11 17.68
CA THR A 119 -3.51 -1.40 19.04
C THR A 119 -3.92 -0.38 20.11
N LEU A 120 -4.98 0.39 19.85
CA LEU A 120 -5.51 1.40 20.77
C LEU A 120 -6.31 0.77 21.92
N GLY A 121 -6.95 -0.37 21.69
CA GLY A 121 -7.54 -1.23 22.73
C GLY A 121 -8.72 -0.66 23.54
N PHE A 122 -9.25 0.51 23.22
CA PHE A 122 -10.30 1.18 24.01
C PHE A 122 -11.74 0.81 23.61
N ALA A 123 -11.94 0.13 22.48
CA ALA A 123 -13.28 -0.18 21.95
C ALA A 123 -13.64 -1.68 22.04
N GLY A 124 -12.85 -2.50 22.73
CA GLY A 124 -13.07 -3.94 22.86
C GLY A 124 -14.26 -4.29 23.76
N GLY A 125 -15.08 -5.26 23.31
CA GLY A 125 -16.13 -5.88 24.13
C GLY A 125 -15.59 -7.05 24.96
N HIS A 126 -16.05 -7.19 26.21
CA HIS A 126 -15.62 -8.28 27.13
C HIS A 126 -16.22 -9.67 26.77
N ARG A 127 -16.54 -9.91 25.50
CA ARG A 127 -17.23 -11.12 25.05
C ARG A 127 -16.21 -12.11 24.47
N GLU A 128 -16.16 -13.30 25.04
CA GLU A 128 -15.18 -14.34 24.70
C GLU A 128 -15.12 -14.67 23.20
N ASP A 129 -16.26 -14.60 22.49
CA ASP A 129 -16.38 -14.94 21.06
C ASP A 129 -15.65 -13.96 20.12
N GLN A 130 -15.37 -12.73 20.55
CA GLN A 130 -14.74 -11.68 19.70
C GLN A 130 -13.23 -11.58 19.91
N THR A 131 -12.75 -12.10 21.05
CA THR A 131 -11.37 -11.98 21.52
C THR A 131 -10.35 -12.45 20.48
N ILE A 132 -10.63 -13.54 19.75
CA ILE A 132 -9.72 -14.08 18.73
C ILE A 132 -9.56 -13.10 17.57
N LEU A 133 -10.65 -12.50 17.06
CA LEU A 133 -10.57 -11.53 15.97
C LEU A 133 -9.84 -10.26 16.42
N ASP A 134 -10.07 -9.82 17.64
CA ASP A 134 -9.38 -8.65 18.20
C ASP A 134 -7.87 -8.90 18.34
N PHE A 135 -7.44 -10.08 18.79
CA PHE A 135 -6.02 -10.45 18.82
C PHE A 135 -5.40 -10.54 17.42
N MET A 136 -6.09 -11.16 16.47
CA MET A 136 -5.61 -11.24 15.08
C MET A 136 -5.49 -9.85 14.46
N ALA A 137 -6.46 -8.98 14.69
CA ALA A 137 -6.39 -7.59 14.26
C ALA A 137 -5.19 -6.87 14.91
N ALA A 138 -5.04 -6.97 16.23
CA ALA A 138 -3.93 -6.34 16.96
C ALA A 138 -2.54 -6.82 16.50
N ALA A 139 -2.42 -8.06 16.03
CA ALA A 139 -1.18 -8.55 15.41
C ALA A 139 -0.99 -8.03 13.98
N THR A 140 -2.07 -7.96 13.20
CA THR A 140 -2.01 -7.64 11.75
C THR A 140 -1.49 -6.21 11.52
N GLY A 141 -1.96 -5.22 12.28
CA GLY A 141 -1.55 -3.82 12.08
C GLY A 141 -0.03 -3.60 12.16
N PRO A 142 0.62 -3.98 13.28
CA PRO A 142 2.07 -3.91 13.43
C PRO A 142 2.83 -4.73 12.37
N ILE A 143 2.33 -5.92 11.98
CA ILE A 143 2.97 -6.73 10.93
C ILE A 143 2.99 -5.97 9.60
N VAL A 144 1.87 -5.38 9.18
CA VAL A 144 1.78 -4.60 7.94
C VAL A 144 2.74 -3.41 7.97
N ILE A 145 2.79 -2.69 9.08
CA ILE A 145 3.70 -1.54 9.26
C ILE A 145 5.17 -2.00 9.21
N ALA A 146 5.52 -3.06 9.93
CA ALA A 146 6.87 -3.61 9.96
C ALA A 146 7.33 -4.06 8.57
N MET A 147 6.43 -4.66 7.80
CA MET A 147 6.69 -5.08 6.43
C MET A 147 7.02 -3.88 5.52
N LEU A 148 6.30 -2.76 5.66
CA LEU A 148 6.57 -1.54 4.90
C LEU A 148 7.90 -0.89 5.32
N ILE A 149 8.21 -0.88 6.61
CA ILE A 149 9.51 -0.42 7.11
C ILE A 149 10.62 -1.26 6.50
N GLY A 150 10.44 -2.59 6.42
CA GLY A 150 11.37 -3.50 5.76
C GLY A 150 11.56 -3.25 4.26
N PHE A 151 10.61 -2.58 3.61
CA PHE A 151 10.68 -2.23 2.19
C PHE A 151 11.49 -0.94 1.92
N LEU A 152 11.59 -0.03 2.90
CA LEU A 152 12.32 1.24 2.74
C LEU A 152 13.79 1.04 2.35
N PRO A 153 14.58 0.18 3.01
CA PRO A 153 15.96 -0.09 2.60
C PRO A 153 16.06 -0.52 1.15
N THR A 154 15.15 -1.37 0.67
CA THR A 154 15.12 -1.86 -0.71
C THR A 154 14.92 -0.73 -1.72
N ILE A 155 14.00 0.20 -1.45
CA ILE A 155 13.81 1.38 -2.31
C ILE A 155 15.05 2.26 -2.32
N TYR A 156 15.65 2.51 -1.15
CA TYR A 156 16.86 3.32 -1.05
C TYR A 156 18.02 2.68 -1.81
N GLN A 157 18.19 1.35 -1.72
CA GLN A 157 19.20 0.63 -2.50
C GLN A 157 18.94 0.76 -4.00
N ALA A 158 17.71 0.53 -4.47
CA ALA A 158 17.38 0.70 -5.88
C ALA A 158 17.62 2.14 -6.39
N TYR A 159 17.37 3.15 -5.54
CA TYR A 159 17.70 4.54 -5.86
C TYR A 159 19.21 4.76 -5.96
N LEU A 160 19.99 4.25 -5.00
CA LEU A 160 21.44 4.38 -5.00
C LEU A 160 22.07 3.70 -6.20
N GLU A 161 21.65 2.48 -6.53
CA GLU A 161 22.10 1.74 -7.72
C GLU A 161 21.84 2.55 -9.00
N ARG A 162 20.64 3.13 -9.13
CA ARG A 162 20.29 3.99 -10.26
C ARG A 162 21.16 5.24 -10.34
N GLU A 163 21.39 5.94 -9.22
CA GLU A 163 22.23 7.15 -9.22
C GLU A 163 23.70 6.84 -9.52
N VAL A 164 24.20 5.68 -9.08
CA VAL A 164 25.53 5.19 -9.44
C VAL A 164 25.61 4.93 -10.95
N GLU A 165 24.64 4.22 -11.51
CA GLU A 165 24.58 3.95 -12.96
C GLU A 165 24.49 5.24 -13.78
N VAL A 166 23.66 6.21 -13.35
CA VAL A 166 23.56 7.53 -13.99
C VAL A 166 24.88 8.30 -13.91
N THR A 167 25.58 8.22 -12.78
CA THR A 167 26.89 8.88 -12.61
C THR A 167 27.96 8.26 -13.51
N LEU A 168 27.97 6.93 -13.63
CA LEU A 168 28.88 6.22 -14.52
C LEU A 168 28.58 6.55 -15.99
N LEU A 169 27.30 6.55 -16.38
CA LEU A 169 26.87 6.96 -17.72
C LEU A 169 27.28 8.41 -18.03
N ALA A 170 27.17 9.32 -17.07
CA ALA A 170 27.63 10.70 -17.25
C ALA A 170 29.15 10.81 -17.43
N ALA A 171 29.93 9.97 -16.73
CA ALA A 171 31.39 9.91 -16.91
C ALA A 171 31.78 9.37 -18.30
N ASP A 172 31.08 8.35 -18.78
CA ASP A 172 31.29 7.76 -20.11
C ASP A 172 30.83 8.69 -21.25
N GLY A 173 29.85 9.56 -21.02
CA GLY A 173 29.28 10.43 -22.04
C GLY A 173 30.12 11.66 -22.43
N GLY A 174 31.09 12.06 -21.60
CA GLY A 174 31.89 13.27 -21.82
C GLY A 174 31.08 14.56 -21.78
N GLU A 175 31.69 15.69 -22.16
CA GLU A 175 31.00 16.99 -22.19
C GLU A 175 31.19 17.63 -23.57
N PRO A 176 30.11 17.79 -24.38
CA PRO A 176 28.71 17.49 -24.08
C PRO A 176 28.40 15.98 -24.03
N CYS A 177 27.42 15.57 -23.22
CA CYS A 177 26.88 14.21 -23.22
C CYS A 177 25.90 14.05 -24.40
N TRP A 178 26.32 13.42 -25.50
CA TRP A 178 25.46 13.10 -26.65
C TRP A 178 25.71 11.66 -27.12
N GLY A 179 24.67 11.01 -27.65
CA GLY A 179 24.67 9.57 -27.95
C GLY A 179 25.89 9.04 -28.72
N PRO A 180 26.36 9.72 -29.79
CA PRO A 180 27.56 9.30 -30.52
C PRO A 180 28.86 9.31 -29.69
N GLU A 181 29.06 10.30 -28.81
CA GLU A 181 30.24 10.36 -27.93
C GLU A 181 30.23 9.21 -26.91
N LEU A 182 29.04 8.92 -26.34
CA LEU A 182 28.84 7.79 -25.44
C LEU A 182 29.22 6.45 -26.12
N LEU A 183 28.76 6.24 -27.36
CA LEU A 183 29.07 5.03 -28.13
C LEU A 183 30.55 4.95 -28.54
N ALA A 184 31.15 6.08 -28.92
CA ALA A 184 32.57 6.14 -29.27
C ALA A 184 33.46 5.81 -28.06
N ARG A 185 33.11 6.33 -26.89
CA ARG A 185 33.83 6.06 -25.64
C ARG A 185 33.61 4.64 -25.15
N SER A 186 32.38 4.13 -25.13
CA SER A 186 32.11 2.74 -24.73
C SER A 186 32.85 1.73 -25.61
N ALA A 187 33.02 2.02 -26.90
CA ALA A 187 33.84 1.21 -27.81
C ALA A 187 35.35 1.31 -27.53
N LEU A 188 35.84 2.41 -26.97
CA LEU A 188 37.25 2.60 -26.57
C LEU A 188 37.56 1.95 -25.22
N THR A 189 36.59 1.88 -24.29
CA THR A 189 36.74 1.25 -22.97
C THR A 189 36.42 -0.24 -22.93
N ASP A 190 36.09 -0.86 -24.08
CA ASP A 190 35.71 -2.29 -24.19
C ASP A 190 34.55 -2.67 -23.25
N SER A 191 33.63 -1.72 -23.01
CA SER A 191 32.47 -1.86 -22.10
C SER A 191 31.18 -2.31 -22.81
N LEU A 192 31.27 -2.79 -24.06
CA LEU A 192 30.16 -3.28 -24.88
C LEU A 192 30.04 -4.82 -24.89
#